data_AF-A0A0W8DRT8-F1
#
_entry.id   AF-A0A0W8DRT8-F1
#
_cell.length_a   1.000
_cell.length_b   1.000
_cell.length_c   1.000
_cell.angle_alpha   90.00
_cell.angle_beta   90.00
_cell.angle_gamma   90.00
#
_symmetry.space_group_name_H-M   'P 1'
#
loop_
_entity.id
_entity.type
_entity.pdbx_description
1 polymer ?
#
loop_
_entity_poly.entity_id
_entity_poly.type
_entity_poly.pdbx_seq_one_letter_code
_entity_poly.pdbx_strand_id
1 'polypeptide(L)'
;MRFASTCTAIIGSLLLLSPSNVVQAQCSDVHIVFARGSGEMPGLGICGEPLVSGITSNLGGMSVSSYAAIEFCNMGDPVCGNGFNTMAHMTYPMDSVPGAAEKAAALVKGGARKLRA
;
A
#
# COMPACT_ATOMS: atom_id res chain seq x y z
N MET A 1 -5.62 -30.51 -40.16
CA MET A 1 -5.01 -30.14 -41.45
C MET A 1 -3.62 -29.59 -41.18
N ARG A 2 -2.66 -29.97 -42.02
CA ARG A 2 -1.21 -29.76 -41.87
C ARG A 2 -0.82 -28.36 -42.35
N PHE A 3 0.18 -27.73 -41.71
CA PHE A 3 1.17 -26.91 -42.40
C PHE A 3 2.54 -27.11 -41.74
N ALA A 4 3.46 -27.70 -42.49
CA ALA A 4 4.88 -27.73 -42.20
C ALA A 4 5.53 -26.55 -42.94
N SER A 5 6.46 -25.84 -42.31
CA SER A 5 7.34 -24.91 -43.02
C SER A 5 8.69 -24.77 -42.29
N THR A 6 9.73 -24.57 -43.08
CA THR A 6 11.06 -25.18 -43.00
C THR A 6 12.06 -24.46 -42.09
N CYS A 7 12.98 -25.25 -41.51
CA CYS A 7 14.21 -24.80 -40.85
C CYS A 7 15.06 -23.91 -41.76
N THR A 8 15.37 -22.70 -41.32
CA THR A 8 16.57 -21.97 -41.76
C THR A 8 17.43 -21.72 -40.52
N ALA A 9 18.57 -22.41 -40.44
CA ALA A 9 19.53 -22.23 -39.37
C ALA A 9 20.34 -20.95 -39.62
N ILE A 10 20.12 -19.91 -38.81
CA ILE A 10 21.08 -18.81 -38.66
C ILE A 10 21.81 -19.07 -37.34
N ILE A 11 23.04 -19.57 -37.48
CA ILE A 11 24.03 -19.71 -36.41
C ILE A 11 24.62 -18.31 -36.18
N GLY A 12 24.48 -17.76 -34.97
CA GLY A 12 25.28 -16.59 -34.57
C GLY A 12 24.54 -15.41 -33.96
N SER A 13 23.99 -15.59 -32.76
CA SER A 13 23.97 -14.59 -31.67
C SER A 13 23.22 -15.17 -30.48
N LEU A 14 23.92 -16.01 -29.72
CA LEU A 14 23.46 -16.53 -28.43
C LEU A 14 23.90 -15.55 -27.33
N LEU A 15 23.33 -14.36 -27.31
CA LEU A 15 23.48 -13.39 -26.22
C LEU A 15 22.10 -12.95 -25.73
N LEU A 16 21.71 -13.56 -24.62
CA LEU A 16 20.82 -13.05 -23.57
C LEU A 16 19.35 -12.85 -23.94
N LEU A 17 18.61 -13.94 -24.15
CA LEU A 17 17.24 -13.99 -23.62
C LEU A 17 17.36 -14.12 -22.10
N SER A 18 17.58 -12.99 -21.43
CA SER A 18 17.30 -12.89 -20.01
C SER A 18 15.84 -13.28 -19.83
N PRO A 19 15.47 -14.20 -18.92
CA PRO A 19 14.08 -14.30 -18.52
C PRO A 19 13.72 -12.92 -17.97
N SER A 20 12.89 -12.20 -18.71
CA SER A 20 12.15 -11.08 -18.14
C SER A 20 11.39 -11.69 -16.98
N ASN A 21 11.90 -11.49 -15.75
CA ASN A 21 11.09 -11.67 -14.57
C ASN A 21 9.98 -10.64 -14.72
N VAL A 22 8.89 -11.03 -15.36
CA VAL A 22 7.66 -10.26 -15.33
C VAL A 22 7.25 -10.31 -13.87
N VAL A 23 7.64 -9.26 -13.13
CA VAL A 23 7.05 -8.98 -11.84
C VAL A 23 5.61 -8.62 -12.17
N GLN A 24 4.72 -9.61 -12.19
CA GLN A 24 3.30 -9.35 -12.16
C GLN A 24 3.03 -8.78 -10.78
N ALA A 25 3.13 -7.45 -10.66
CA ALA A 25 2.64 -6.76 -9.49
C ALA A 25 1.17 -7.19 -9.33
N GLN A 26 0.87 -7.83 -8.21
CA GLN A 26 -0.50 -8.22 -7.86
C GLN A 26 -1.22 -6.92 -7.47
N CYS A 27 -1.62 -6.14 -8.47
CA CYS A 27 -2.32 -4.89 -8.29
C CYS A 27 -3.82 -5.17 -8.26
N SER A 28 -4.50 -4.65 -7.24
CA SER A 28 -5.95 -4.53 -7.28
C SER A 28 -6.36 -3.44 -8.26
N ASP A 29 -7.53 -3.58 -8.88
CA ASP A 29 -8.11 -2.54 -9.74
C ASP A 29 -8.40 -1.24 -8.96
N VAL A 30 -8.74 -1.38 -7.67
CA VAL A 30 -8.93 -0.26 -6.74
C VAL A 30 -8.18 -0.53 -5.44
N HIS A 31 -7.37 0.44 -4.98
CA HIS A 31 -6.74 0.42 -3.67
C HIS A 31 -7.25 1.56 -2.80
N ILE A 32 -7.81 1.25 -1.64
CA ILE A 32 -8.38 2.22 -0.70
C ILE A 32 -7.42 2.39 0.47
N VAL A 33 -6.93 3.61 0.66
CA VAL A 33 -6.22 3.99 1.89
C VAL A 33 -7.17 4.78 2.77
N PHE A 34 -7.40 4.32 4.00
CA PHE A 34 -8.35 4.94 4.91
C PHE A 34 -7.70 5.24 6.26
N ALA A 35 -7.83 6.49 6.72
CA ALA A 35 -7.47 6.92 8.07
C ALA A 35 -8.71 6.84 8.94
N ARG A 36 -8.59 6.13 10.06
CA ARG A 36 -9.69 5.96 11.01
C ARG A 36 -9.88 7.21 11.87
N GLY A 37 -10.99 7.30 12.60
CA GLY A 37 -11.22 8.35 13.57
C GLY A 37 -10.31 8.25 14.80
N SER A 38 -10.16 9.36 15.51
CA SER A 38 -9.42 9.43 16.78
C SER A 38 -10.04 8.51 17.82
N GLY A 39 -9.19 7.76 18.53
CA GLY A 39 -9.61 6.81 19.57
C GLY A 39 -10.17 5.48 19.04
N GLU A 40 -10.29 5.30 17.72
CA GLU A 40 -10.71 4.02 17.16
C GLU A 40 -9.60 2.96 17.27
N MET A 41 -10.01 1.69 17.34
CA MET A 41 -9.08 0.56 17.33
C MET A 41 -8.30 0.49 16.01
N PRO A 42 -7.05 -0.04 16.00
CA PRO A 42 -6.28 -0.21 14.77
C PRO A 42 -7.05 -0.97 13.69
N GLY A 43 -6.99 -0.48 12.44
CA GLY A 43 -7.77 -0.99 11.31
C GLY A 43 -8.42 0.14 10.53
N LEU A 44 -9.49 -0.18 9.78
CA LEU A 44 -10.23 0.78 8.97
C LEU A 44 -11.23 1.64 9.76
N GLY A 45 -11.39 1.39 11.07
CA GLY A 45 -12.35 2.12 11.89
C GLY A 45 -13.82 1.82 11.57
N ILE A 46 -14.75 2.46 12.29
CA ILE A 46 -16.19 2.22 12.17
C ILE A 46 -16.74 2.62 10.81
N CYS A 47 -16.12 3.61 10.15
CA CYS A 47 -16.53 4.11 8.86
C CYS A 47 -15.82 3.43 7.69
N GLY A 48 -14.58 2.98 7.85
CA GLY A 48 -13.79 2.47 6.73
C GLY A 48 -14.18 1.05 6.31
N GLU A 49 -14.50 0.16 7.25
CA GLU A 49 -15.02 -1.18 6.95
C GLU A 49 -16.29 -1.15 6.06
N PRO A 50 -17.39 -0.44 6.44
CA PRO A 50 -18.58 -0.38 5.61
C PRO A 50 -18.34 0.37 4.29
N LEU A 51 -17.45 1.37 4.25
CA LEU A 51 -17.05 2.05 3.01
C LEU A 51 -16.41 1.06 2.02
N VAL A 52 -15.41 0.29 2.45
CA VAL A 52 -14.71 -0.70 1.61
C VAL A 52 -15.68 -1.79 1.15
N SER A 53 -16.54 -2.28 2.04
CA SER A 53 -17.57 -3.28 1.71
C SER A 53 -18.56 -2.77 0.66
N GLY A 54 -19.04 -1.53 0.81
CA GLY A 54 -19.96 -0.88 -0.13
C GLY A 54 -19.34 -0.67 -1.51
N ILE A 55 -18.08 -0.20 -1.57
CA ILE A 55 -17.35 -0.05 -2.84
C ILE A 55 -17.17 -1.40 -3.53
N THR A 56 -16.71 -2.41 -2.79
CA THR A 56 -16.50 -3.77 -3.32
C THR A 56 -17.79 -4.35 -3.91
N SER A 57 -18.93 -4.13 -3.25
CA SER A 57 -20.24 -4.61 -3.71
C SER A 57 -20.71 -3.92 -5.00
N ASN A 58 -20.37 -2.63 -5.20
CA ASN A 58 -20.80 -1.87 -6.37
C ASN A 58 -19.90 -2.06 -7.60
N LEU A 59 -18.65 -2.49 -7.42
CA LEU A 59 -17.67 -2.61 -8.51
C LEU A 59 -17.63 -3.99 -9.20
N GLY A 60 -18.50 -4.93 -8.80
CA GLY A 60 -18.77 -6.22 -9.46
C GLY A 60 -17.69 -6.77 -10.41
N GLY A 61 -16.81 -7.64 -9.89
CA GLY A 61 -15.77 -8.31 -10.68
C GLY A 61 -14.41 -7.58 -10.70
N MET A 62 -14.36 -6.33 -10.24
CA MET A 62 -13.09 -5.64 -9.96
C MET A 62 -12.52 -6.08 -8.62
N SER A 63 -11.20 -6.25 -8.58
CA SER A 63 -10.45 -6.51 -7.35
C SER A 63 -10.28 -5.22 -6.56
N VAL A 64 -10.71 -5.24 -5.29
CA VAL A 64 -10.54 -4.12 -4.35
C VAL A 64 -9.62 -4.56 -3.23
N SER A 65 -8.61 -3.75 -2.92
CA SER A 65 -7.80 -3.93 -1.72
C SER A 65 -7.85 -2.68 -0.85
N SER A 66 -7.59 -2.84 0.45
CA SER A 66 -7.61 -1.75 1.41
C SER A 66 -6.36 -1.75 2.28
N TYR A 67 -6.02 -0.57 2.77
CA TYR A 67 -4.94 -0.35 3.71
C TYR A 67 -5.36 0.67 4.76
N ALA A 68 -5.25 0.28 6.03
CA ALA A 68 -5.41 1.20 7.14
C ALA A 68 -4.17 2.10 7.20
N ALA A 69 -4.39 3.42 7.17
CA ALA A 69 -3.30 4.38 7.30
C ALA A 69 -2.56 4.18 8.63
N ILE A 70 -1.24 4.38 8.59
CA ILE A 70 -0.43 4.39 9.80
C ILE A 70 -0.57 5.78 10.43
N GLU A 71 -1.08 5.81 11.65
CA GLU A 71 -1.24 7.04 12.41
C GLU A 71 0.05 7.38 13.16
N PHE A 72 0.48 8.64 13.05
CA PHE A 72 1.63 9.19 13.77
C PHE A 72 1.17 10.27 14.76
N CYS A 73 0.12 9.97 15.53
CA CYS A 73 -0.41 10.94 16.47
C CYS A 73 0.57 11.16 17.63
N ASN A 74 0.85 12.43 17.95
CA ASN A 74 1.49 12.77 19.20
C ASN A 74 0.54 12.47 20.37
N MET A 75 1.07 11.87 21.43
CA MET A 75 0.27 11.46 22.58
C MET A 75 -0.37 12.68 23.25
N GLY A 76 -1.69 12.64 23.39
CA GLY A 76 -2.46 13.72 24.00
C GLY A 76 -2.82 14.86 23.05
N ASP A 77 -2.49 14.79 21.75
CA ASP A 77 -2.98 15.75 20.77
C ASP A 77 -4.54 15.76 20.72
N PRO A 78 -5.21 16.91 20.91
CA PRO A 78 -6.66 17.01 20.82
C PRO A 78 -7.27 16.74 19.45
N VAL A 79 -6.52 16.92 18.36
CA VAL A 79 -7.01 16.74 16.99
C VAL A 79 -6.82 15.30 16.51
N CYS A 80 -5.64 14.73 16.71
CA CYS A 80 -5.31 13.39 16.22
C CYS A 80 -5.59 12.30 17.27
N GLY A 81 -5.21 12.53 18.53
CA GLY A 81 -5.08 11.51 19.57
C GLY A 81 -6.17 11.50 20.65
N ASN A 82 -7.31 12.18 20.42
CA ASN A 82 -8.40 12.34 21.39
C ASN A 82 -7.92 12.84 22.77
N GLY A 83 -6.95 13.76 22.79
CA GLY A 83 -6.36 14.32 24.00
C GLY A 83 -6.74 15.79 24.27
N PHE A 84 -5.94 16.47 25.10
CA PHE A 84 -6.13 17.88 25.46
C PHE A 84 -4.82 18.69 25.44
N ASN A 85 -3.71 18.07 25.06
CA ASN A 85 -2.40 18.71 24.98
C ASN A 85 -2.23 19.39 23.62
N THR A 86 -2.61 20.66 23.55
CA THR A 86 -2.43 21.48 22.33
C THR A 86 -0.96 21.63 21.94
N MET A 87 -0.02 21.57 22.89
CA MET A 87 1.40 21.59 22.54
C MET A 87 1.81 20.36 21.75
N ALA A 88 1.25 19.18 22.05
CA ALA A 88 1.48 17.97 21.25
C ALA A 88 0.98 18.12 19.80
N HIS A 89 -0.09 18.89 19.57
CA HIS A 89 -0.55 19.23 18.22
C HIS A 89 0.43 20.14 17.46
N MET A 90 1.09 21.06 18.17
CA MET A 90 1.96 22.04 17.55
C MET A 90 3.36 21.48 17.21
N THR A 91 3.75 20.33 17.76
CA THR A 91 5.11 19.77 17.58
C THR A 91 5.27 18.83 16.40
N TYR A 92 4.19 18.40 15.72
CA TYR A 92 4.25 17.45 14.59
C TYR A 92 5.36 17.71 13.57
N PRO A 93 5.59 18.96 13.11
CA PRO A 93 6.65 19.22 12.14
C PRO A 93 8.06 18.86 12.64
N MET A 94 8.24 18.81 13.95
CA MET A 94 9.54 18.61 14.60
C MET A 94 9.75 17.17 15.08
N ASP A 95 8.69 16.43 15.44
CA ASP A 95 8.79 15.09 16.02
C ASP A 95 8.18 13.97 15.15
N SER A 96 6.88 14.01 14.83
CA SER A 96 6.19 12.91 14.15
C SER A 96 6.45 12.88 12.64
N VAL A 97 6.60 14.04 11.99
CA VAL A 97 6.83 14.11 10.53
C VAL A 97 8.14 13.43 10.10
N PRO A 98 9.29 13.68 10.76
CA PRO A 98 10.52 12.94 10.48
C PRO A 98 10.36 11.42 10.63
N GLY A 99 9.72 10.96 11.72
CA GLY A 99 9.49 9.53 11.96
C GLY A 99 8.57 8.89 10.91
N ALA A 100 7.53 9.60 10.47
CA ALA A 100 6.66 9.16 9.38
C ALA A 100 7.42 9.03 8.05
N ALA A 101 8.27 10.01 7.74
CA ALA A 101 9.11 9.99 6.54
C ALA A 101 10.10 8.82 6.56
N GLU A 102 10.75 8.54 7.70
CA GLU A 102 11.64 7.39 7.87
C GLU A 102 10.91 6.06 7.68
N LYS A 103 9.72 5.90 8.28
CA LYS A 103 8.89 4.70 8.11
C LYS A 103 8.49 4.51 6.65
N ALA A 104 8.04 5.57 5.98
CA ALA A 104 7.68 5.52 4.56
C ALA A 104 8.88 5.11 3.70
N ALA A 105 10.06 5.71 3.94
CA ALA A 105 11.29 5.35 3.25
C ALA A 105 11.69 3.88 3.47
N ALA A 106 11.53 3.37 4.71
CA ALA A 106 11.81 1.97 5.03
C ALA A 106 10.87 0.99 4.31
N LEU A 107 9.58 1.35 4.16
CA LEU A 107 8.61 0.55 3.41
C LEU A 107 9.00 0.47 1.92
N VAL A 108 9.40 1.59 1.32
CA VAL A 108 9.82 1.67 -0.09
C VAL A 108 11.10 0.88 -0.35
N LYS A 109 12.08 0.91 0.56
CA LYS A 109 13.37 0.21 0.41
C LYS A 109 13.29 -1.32 0.54
N GLY A 110 12.10 -1.91 0.73
CA GLY A 110 11.92 -3.37 0.76
C GLY A 110 11.54 -3.95 2.12
N GLY A 111 11.26 -3.11 3.13
CA GLY A 111 10.78 -3.55 4.44
C GLY A 111 9.28 -3.94 4.49
N ALA A 112 8.54 -3.73 3.39
CA ALA A 112 7.08 -3.88 3.37
C ALA A 112 6.55 -5.26 3.79
N ARG A 113 7.30 -6.35 3.59
CA ARG A 113 6.85 -7.70 4.02
C ARG A 113 7.16 -8.00 5.48
N LYS A 114 8.18 -7.38 6.08
CA LYS A 114 8.64 -7.65 7.45
C LYS A 114 8.06 -6.69 8.50
N LEU A 115 7.55 -5.54 8.06
CA LEU A 115 6.95 -4.50 8.91
C LEU A 115 5.40 -4.52 8.88
N ARG A 116 4.81 -5.49 8.18
CA ARG A 116 3.36 -5.76 8.08
C ARG A 116 2.92 -6.98 8.91
N ALA A 117 3.85 -7.63 9.61
CA ALA A 117 3.59 -8.74 10.53
C ALA A 117 3.40 -8.22 11.95
#